data_AF-A0A5S9M9Q4-F1
#
_entry.id   AF-A0A5S9M9Q4-F1
#
_cell.length_a   1.000
_cell.length_b   1.000
_cell.length_c   1.000
_cell.angle_alpha   90.00
_cell.angle_beta   90.00
_cell.angle_gamma   90.00
#
_symmetry.space_group_name_H-M   'P 1'
#
loop_
_entity.id
_entity.type
_entity.pdbx_description
1 polymer ?
#
loop_
_entity_poly.entity_id
_entity_poly.type
_entity_poly.pdbx_seq_one_letter_code
_entity_poly.pdbx_strand_id
1 'polypeptide(L)'
;MDQLFHRLNGQLFVQQENQTVSQMMVSYPLFSKHSVQDLTFILKGHIKKDGSIDISQCRLMFYLNMENLEETLIDCTIQQKVMSITVETAHELQGTINPMIPAVRENLNALGYSLTGITAKKRQEPVDPSQFLDEHFHKISEKGLDLRV
;
A
#
# COMPACT_ATOMS: atom_id res chain seq x y z
N MET A 1 -19.35 -8.55 -19.80
CA MET A 1 -18.13 -7.95 -20.36
C MET A 1 -18.07 -6.46 -20.01
N ASP A 2 -19.22 -5.76 -19.99
CA ASP A 2 -19.28 -4.30 -19.74
C ASP A 2 -18.84 -3.85 -18.34
N GLN A 3 -19.16 -4.60 -17.27
CA GLN A 3 -18.67 -4.26 -15.91
C GLN A 3 -17.14 -4.29 -15.79
N LEU A 4 -16.47 -5.10 -16.61
CA LEU A 4 -15.01 -5.25 -16.60
C LEU A 4 -14.33 -4.04 -17.26
N PHE A 5 -14.90 -3.56 -18.37
CA PHE A 5 -14.49 -2.29 -18.99
C PHE A 5 -14.80 -1.10 -18.07
N HIS A 6 -15.95 -1.09 -17.37
CA HIS A 6 -16.26 -0.04 -16.42
C HIS A 6 -15.30 0.00 -15.22
N ARG A 7 -14.81 -1.14 -14.72
CA ARG A 7 -13.83 -1.19 -13.64
C ARG A 7 -12.41 -0.81 -14.08
N LEU A 8 -11.98 -1.21 -15.27
CA LEU A 8 -10.69 -0.77 -15.83
C LEU A 8 -10.67 0.73 -16.11
N ASN A 9 -11.80 1.31 -16.53
CA ASN A 9 -11.96 2.76 -16.67
C ASN A 9 -12.11 3.51 -15.34
N GLY A 10 -12.33 2.79 -14.23
CA GLY A 10 -12.55 3.33 -12.89
C GLY A 10 -11.32 3.30 -11.98
N GLN A 11 -10.11 3.04 -12.53
CA GLN A 11 -8.86 3.15 -11.77
C GLN A 11 -8.76 4.54 -11.14
N LEU A 12 -8.86 4.59 -9.81
CA LEU A 12 -8.80 5.83 -9.07
C LEU A 12 -7.33 6.15 -8.75
N PHE A 13 -6.85 7.25 -9.32
CA PHE A 13 -5.54 7.82 -9.03
C PHE A 13 -5.77 9.16 -8.32
N VAL A 14 -5.29 9.28 -7.09
CA VAL A 14 -5.37 10.53 -6.32
C VAL A 14 -3.99 10.86 -5.78
N GLN A 15 -3.47 12.02 -6.16
CA GLN A 15 -2.19 12.54 -5.70
C GLN A 15 -2.44 13.81 -4.89
N GLN A 16 -1.86 13.90 -3.70
CA GLN A 16 -1.86 15.10 -2.87
C GLN A 16 -0.43 15.43 -2.48
N GLU A 17 -0.09 16.71 -2.55
CA GLU A 17 1.27 17.18 -2.31
C GLU A 17 1.27 18.44 -1.45
N ASN A 18 2.33 18.59 -0.64
CA ASN A 18 2.74 19.88 -0.13
C ASN A 18 4.21 20.13 -0.52
N GLN A 19 4.84 21.16 0.05
CA GLN A 19 6.22 21.52 -0.28
C GLN A 19 7.26 20.42 -0.04
N THR A 20 6.97 19.42 0.81
CA THR A 20 7.99 18.46 1.28
C THR A 20 7.56 16.99 1.11
N VAL A 21 6.27 16.70 1.04
CA VAL A 21 5.70 15.34 1.04
C VAL A 21 4.65 15.20 -0.05
N SER A 22 4.68 14.08 -0.75
CA SER A 22 3.66 13.62 -1.69
C SER A 22 3.06 12.32 -1.18
N GLN A 23 1.75 12.17 -1.40
CA GLN A 23 1.04 10.92 -1.24
C GLN A 23 0.23 10.61 -2.48
N MET A 24 0.23 9.33 -2.85
CA MET A 24 -0.42 8.81 -4.05
C MET A 24 -1.23 7.58 -3.65
N MET A 25 -2.51 7.57 -4.02
CA MET A 25 -3.41 6.43 -3.86
C MET A 25 -3.74 5.85 -5.23
N VAL A 26 -3.66 4.53 -5.34
CA VAL A 26 -4.03 3.77 -6.54
C VAL A 26 -4.89 2.58 -6.16
N SER A 27 -5.97 2.37 -6.90
CA SER A 27 -6.77 1.14 -6.82
C SER A 27 -6.71 0.38 -8.15
N TYR A 28 -6.36 -0.92 -8.06
CA TYR A 28 -6.20 -1.81 -9.20
C TYR A 28 -7.01 -3.11 -9.00
N PRO A 29 -7.83 -3.54 -9.96
CA PRO A 29 -8.62 -4.76 -9.83
C PRO A 29 -7.73 -6.01 -9.94
N LEU A 30 -7.74 -6.85 -8.90
CA LEU A 30 -7.20 -8.20 -8.90
C LEU A 30 -8.26 -9.21 -9.32
N PHE A 31 -7.87 -10.13 -10.20
CA PHE A 31 -8.76 -11.16 -10.73
C PHE A 31 -8.36 -12.53 -10.17
N SER A 32 -9.28 -13.19 -9.47
CA SER A 32 -9.18 -14.60 -9.12
C SER A 32 -10.12 -15.44 -9.99
N LYS A 33 -10.06 -16.78 -9.85
CA LYS A 33 -11.00 -17.67 -10.53
C LYS A 33 -12.46 -17.43 -10.13
N HIS A 34 -12.70 -16.94 -8.91
CA HIS A 34 -14.03 -16.87 -8.32
C HIS A 34 -14.49 -15.44 -8.00
N SER A 35 -13.59 -14.45 -7.97
CA SER A 35 -13.96 -13.06 -7.66
C SER A 35 -13.02 -12.01 -8.30
N VAL A 36 -13.51 -10.77 -8.34
CA VAL A 36 -12.70 -9.59 -8.68
C VAL A 36 -12.65 -8.68 -7.45
N GLN A 37 -11.46 -8.51 -6.87
CA GLN A 37 -11.23 -7.74 -5.64
C GLN A 37 -10.23 -6.63 -5.91
N ASP A 38 -10.40 -5.45 -5.32
CA ASP A 38 -9.50 -4.33 -5.59
C ASP A 38 -8.28 -4.38 -4.65
N LEU A 39 -7.08 -4.32 -5.24
CA LEU A 39 -5.86 -3.93 -4.55
C LEU A 39 -5.87 -2.41 -4.44
N THR A 40 -5.84 -1.89 -3.22
CA THR A 40 -5.63 -0.45 -3.00
C THR A 40 -4.28 -0.25 -2.36
N PHE A 41 -3.47 0.68 -2.88
CA PHE A 41 -2.22 1.05 -2.24
C PHE A 41 -2.05 2.55 -2.12
N ILE A 42 -1.38 2.95 -1.05
CA ILE A 42 -0.97 4.32 -0.76
C ILE A 42 0.55 4.36 -0.71
N LEU A 43 1.16 5.17 -1.56
CA LEU A 43 2.57 5.53 -1.52
C LEU A 43 2.70 6.89 -0.85
N LYS A 44 3.56 7.01 0.17
CA LYS A 44 3.97 8.27 0.78
C LYS A 44 5.46 8.45 0.67
N GLY A 45 5.92 9.63 0.27
CA GLY A 45 7.35 9.91 0.23
C GLY A 45 7.66 11.40 0.05
N HIS A 46 8.94 11.72 0.16
CA HIS A 46 9.42 13.08 -0.10
C HIS A 46 9.50 13.37 -1.59
N ILE A 47 9.25 14.62 -1.94
CA ILE A 47 9.41 15.09 -3.32
C ILE A 47 10.88 15.51 -3.52
N LYS A 48 11.52 14.95 -4.54
CA LYS A 48 12.87 15.35 -4.96
C LYS A 48 12.82 16.69 -5.69
N LYS A 49 13.99 17.31 -5.89
CA LYS A 49 14.11 18.56 -6.68
C LYS A 49 13.55 18.45 -8.11
N ASP A 50 13.51 17.24 -8.66
CA ASP A 50 12.96 16.94 -9.98
C ASP A 50 11.43 16.73 -9.99
N GLY A 51 10.76 16.86 -8.85
CA GLY A 51 9.32 16.68 -8.70
C GLY A 51 8.86 15.23 -8.51
N SER A 52 9.76 14.25 -8.60
CA SER A 52 9.40 12.84 -8.39
C SER A 52 9.53 12.41 -6.93
N ILE A 53 8.75 11.39 -6.53
CA ILE A 53 8.83 10.80 -5.19
C ILE A 53 10.19 10.11 -5.00
N ASP A 54 10.85 10.34 -3.87
CA ASP A 54 12.07 9.65 -3.50
C ASP A 54 11.76 8.20 -3.07
N ILE A 55 11.88 7.28 -4.03
CA ILE A 55 11.69 5.84 -3.81
C ILE A 55 12.75 5.21 -2.89
N SER A 56 13.84 5.92 -2.57
CA SER A 56 14.82 5.43 -1.59
C SER A 56 14.38 5.64 -0.15
N GLN A 57 13.41 6.54 0.09
CA GLN A 57 12.85 6.88 1.39
C GLN A 57 11.33 7.13 1.28
N CYS A 58 10.56 6.04 1.29
CA CYS A 58 9.11 6.09 1.16
C CYS A 58 8.43 4.97 1.95
N ARG A 59 7.10 5.03 2.05
CA ARG A 59 6.26 3.99 2.65
C ARG A 59 5.17 3.60 1.67
N LEU A 60 5.00 2.31 1.44
CA LEU A 60 3.91 1.74 0.64
C LEU A 60 3.00 0.95 1.57
N MET A 61 1.72 1.30 1.59
CA MET A 61 0.71 0.61 2.38
C MET A 61 -0.31 0.02 1.42
N PHE A 62 -0.57 -1.27 1.54
CA PHE A 62 -1.51 -2.00 0.70
C PHE A 62 -2.67 -2.47 1.55
N TYR A 63 -3.87 -2.34 0.99
CA TYR A 63 -5.06 -3.03 1.41
C TYR A 63 -5.42 -4.06 0.35
N LEU A 64 -5.53 -5.32 0.77
CA LEU A 64 -6.03 -6.41 -0.05
C LEU A 64 -7.20 -7.05 0.66
N ASN A 65 -8.25 -7.37 -0.08
CA ASN A 65 -9.12 -8.46 0.29
C ASN A 65 -8.68 -9.67 -0.56
N MET A 66 -8.52 -10.83 0.06
CA MET A 66 -8.05 -12.05 -0.57
C MET A 66 -8.95 -13.22 -0.22
N GLU A 67 -9.19 -14.11 -1.17
CA GLU A 67 -10.15 -15.22 -1.05
C GLU A 67 -9.91 -16.14 0.17
N ASN A 68 -8.64 -16.38 0.53
CA ASN A 68 -8.27 -17.29 1.63
C ASN A 68 -7.59 -16.61 2.82
N LEU A 69 -7.21 -15.34 2.67
CA LEU A 69 -6.50 -14.57 3.69
C LEU A 69 -7.35 -13.40 4.19
N GLU A 70 -8.57 -13.29 3.68
CA GLU A 70 -9.52 -12.23 3.98
C GLU A 70 -8.82 -10.87 3.78
N GLU A 71 -9.11 -9.93 4.67
CA GLU A 71 -8.51 -8.61 4.69
C GLU A 71 -7.06 -8.71 5.14
N THR A 72 -6.17 -8.17 4.32
CA THR A 72 -4.74 -8.20 4.54
C THR A 72 -4.16 -6.82 4.29
N LEU A 73 -3.52 -6.24 5.31
CA LEU A 73 -2.69 -5.05 5.14
C LEU A 73 -1.24 -5.44 4.97
N ILE A 74 -0.57 -4.80 4.03
CA ILE A 74 0.88 -4.91 3.88
C ILE A 74 1.48 -3.52 4.02
N ASP A 75 2.40 -3.35 4.94
CA ASP A 75 3.11 -2.08 5.16
C ASP A 75 4.60 -2.27 4.88
N CYS A 76 5.05 -1.65 3.80
CA CYS A 76 6.44 -1.63 3.37
C CYS A 76 7.05 -0.27 3.70
N THR A 77 7.99 -0.24 4.65
CA THR A 77 8.77 0.96 4.96
C THR A 77 10.15 0.85 4.31
N ILE A 78 10.54 1.87 3.54
CA ILE A 78 11.82 1.92 2.83
C ILE A 78 12.61 3.12 3.35
N GLN A 79 13.84 2.89 3.79
CA GLN A 79 14.78 3.93 4.19
C GLN A 79 16.17 3.62 3.65
N GLN A 80 16.76 4.54 2.87
CA GLN A 80 18.05 4.33 2.22
C GLN A 80 18.08 3.01 1.41
N LYS A 81 16.96 2.71 0.73
CA LYS A 81 16.70 1.46 0.00
C LYS A 81 16.71 0.18 0.86
N VAL A 82 16.71 0.30 2.18
CA VAL A 82 16.50 -0.81 3.11
C VAL A 82 15.01 -0.90 3.42
N MET A 83 14.40 -2.04 3.09
CA MET A 83 12.97 -2.30 3.22
C MET A 83 12.67 -3.17 4.45
N SER A 84 11.62 -2.83 5.18
CA SER A 84 10.94 -3.70 6.14
C SER A 84 9.49 -3.90 5.70
N ILE A 85 8.96 -5.11 5.89
CA ILE A 85 7.59 -5.46 5.51
C ILE A 85 6.85 -5.97 6.73
N THR A 86 5.68 -5.41 7.01
CA THR A 86 4.72 -5.95 7.98
C THR A 86 3.47 -6.42 7.25
N VAL A 87 2.99 -7.61 7.57
CA VAL A 87 1.73 -8.17 7.04
C VAL A 87 0.76 -8.35 8.21
N GLU A 88 -0.45 -7.81 8.08
CA GLU A 88 -1.49 -7.93 9.09
C GLU A 88 -2.76 -8.53 8.48
N THR A 89 -3.28 -9.60 9.07
CA THR A 89 -4.46 -10.34 8.58
C THR A 89 -5.14 -11.09 9.74
N ALA A 90 -6.32 -11.67 9.52
CA ALA A 90 -7.02 -12.52 10.49
C ALA A 90 -6.28 -13.82 10.85
N HIS A 91 -5.23 -14.19 10.11
CA HIS A 91 -4.52 -15.47 10.26
C HIS A 91 -3.08 -15.33 10.79
N GLU A 92 -2.60 -16.35 11.49
CA GLU A 92 -1.18 -16.48 11.88
C GLU A 92 -0.34 -16.87 10.65
N LEU A 93 0.28 -15.90 9.98
CA LEU A 93 0.99 -16.13 8.72
C LEU A 93 2.51 -16.25 8.81
N GLN A 94 3.12 -16.00 9.97
CA GLN A 94 4.59 -15.95 10.04
C GLN A 94 5.24 -17.26 9.57
N GLY A 95 4.69 -18.41 9.98
CA GLY A 95 5.18 -19.73 9.56
C GLY A 95 5.05 -19.96 8.05
N THR A 96 4.00 -19.44 7.42
CA THR A 96 3.76 -19.53 5.97
C THR A 96 4.67 -18.58 5.17
N ILE A 97 4.96 -17.39 5.72
CA ILE A 97 5.80 -16.38 5.07
C ILE A 97 7.29 -16.73 5.16
N ASN A 98 7.74 -17.32 6.27
CA ASN A 98 9.16 -17.59 6.52
C ASN A 98 9.89 -18.31 5.35
N PRO A 99 9.32 -19.38 4.75
CA PRO A 99 9.92 -20.05 3.60
C PRO A 99 10.05 -19.16 2.34
N MET A 100 9.22 -18.12 2.21
CA MET A 100 9.20 -17.23 1.05
C MET A 100 10.23 -16.09 1.16
N ILE A 101 10.70 -15.78 2.37
CA ILE A 101 11.62 -14.66 2.64
C ILE A 101 12.88 -14.69 1.74
N PRO A 102 13.55 -15.83 1.49
CA PRO A 102 14.73 -15.85 0.62
C PRO A 102 14.43 -15.37 -0.81
N ALA A 103 13.33 -15.84 -1.41
CA ALA A 103 12.93 -15.45 -2.76
C ALA A 103 12.52 -13.96 -2.82
N VAL A 104 11.80 -13.47 -1.81
CA VAL A 104 11.46 -12.03 -1.72
C VAL A 104 12.72 -11.18 -1.61
N ARG A 105 13.68 -11.61 -0.78
CA ARG A 105 14.97 -10.92 -0.62
C ARG A 105 15.75 -10.87 -1.94
N GLU A 106 15.82 -11.98 -2.67
CA GLU A 106 16.51 -12.04 -3.96
C GLU A 106 15.87 -11.09 -4.99
N ASN A 107 14.54 -11.11 -5.11
CA ASN A 107 13.81 -10.23 -6.02
C ASN A 107 13.98 -8.75 -5.66
N LEU A 108 13.93 -8.40 -4.37
CA LEU A 108 14.15 -7.02 -3.93
C LEU A 108 15.59 -6.56 -4.17
N ASN A 109 16.58 -7.44 -3.96
CA ASN A 109 17.98 -7.14 -4.24
C ASN A 109 18.21 -6.85 -5.72
N ALA A 110 17.57 -7.61 -6.63
CA ALA A 110 17.63 -7.37 -8.07
C ALA A 110 17.03 -6.01 -8.47
N LEU A 111 16.07 -5.50 -7.68
CA LEU A 111 15.47 -4.17 -7.83
C LEU A 111 16.28 -3.06 -7.11
N GLY A 112 17.38 -3.41 -6.44
CA GLY A 112 18.26 -2.48 -5.73
C GLY A 112 17.83 -2.16 -4.30
N TYR A 113 16.99 -2.98 -3.68
CA TYR A 113 16.54 -2.86 -2.29
C TYR A 113 17.06 -4.01 -1.43
N SER A 114 17.42 -3.73 -0.18
CA SER A 114 17.77 -4.77 0.80
C SER A 114 16.62 -5.03 1.76
N LEU A 115 16.23 -6.29 1.95
CA LEU A 115 15.18 -6.66 2.90
C LEU A 115 15.75 -6.92 4.29
N THR A 116 15.23 -6.22 5.30
CA THR A 116 15.52 -6.50 6.71
C THR A 116 14.81 -7.76 7.18
N GLY A 117 13.49 -7.82 6.97
CA GLY A 117 12.65 -8.96 7.29
C GLY A 117 11.19 -8.72 6.92
N ILE A 118 10.40 -9.78 7.10
CA ILE A 118 8.94 -9.75 6.96
C ILE A 118 8.35 -10.23 8.28
N THR A 119 7.54 -9.37 8.91
CA THR A 119 6.83 -9.69 10.16
C THR A 119 5.35 -9.83 9.87
N ALA A 120 4.76 -10.94 10.25
CA ALA A 120 3.32 -11.17 10.19
C ALA A 120 2.72 -10.98 11.58
N LYS A 121 1.60 -10.27 11.65
CA LYS A 121 0.81 -10.10 12.87
C LYS A 121 -0.62 -10.50 12.59
N LYS A 122 -1.20 -11.25 13.52
CA LYS A 122 -2.63 -11.48 13.50
C LYS A 122 -3.37 -10.25 14.00
N ARG A 123 -4.40 -9.84 13.26
CA ARG A 123 -5.36 -8.81 13.66
C ARG A 123 -6.61 -9.45 14.26
N GLN A 124 -7.22 -8.75 15.21
CA GLN A 124 -8.46 -9.19 15.87
C GLN A 124 -9.71 -8.63 15.21
N GLU A 125 -9.64 -7.42 14.66
CA GLU A 125 -10.78 -6.74 14.05
C GLU A 125 -10.59 -6.62 12.53
N PRO A 126 -11.65 -6.83 11.74
CA PRO A 126 -11.60 -6.57 10.31
C PRO A 126 -11.38 -5.08 10.05
N VAL A 127 -10.78 -4.75 8.90
CA VAL A 127 -10.61 -3.38 8.43
C VAL A 127 -11.33 -3.24 7.11
N ASP A 128 -12.26 -2.29 7.04
CA ASP A 128 -12.91 -1.90 5.80
C ASP A 128 -11.99 -0.99 4.96
N PRO A 129 -12.03 -1.02 3.62
CA PRO A 129 -11.19 -0.17 2.79
C PRO A 129 -11.37 1.33 3.09
N SER A 130 -12.58 1.78 3.45
CA SER A 130 -12.81 3.20 3.76
C SER A 130 -12.05 3.64 5.01
N GLN A 131 -12.06 2.82 6.06
CA GLN A 131 -11.30 3.06 7.29
C GLN A 131 -9.79 3.09 7.01
N PHE A 132 -9.28 2.13 6.22
CA PHE A 132 -7.88 2.13 5.78
C PHE A 132 -7.51 3.44 5.08
N LEU A 133 -8.37 3.95 4.19
CA LEU A 133 -8.13 5.20 3.48
C LEU A 133 -8.16 6.42 4.41
N ASP A 134 -9.10 6.49 5.35
CA ASP A 134 -9.18 7.61 6.30
C ASP A 134 -7.95 7.67 7.22
N GLU A 135 -7.51 6.52 7.70
CA GLU A 135 -6.34 6.38 8.57
C GLU A 135 -5.02 6.65 7.84
N HIS A 136 -4.90 6.21 6.59
CA HIS A 136 -3.62 6.20 5.89
C HIS A 136 -3.53 7.22 4.75
N PHE A 137 -4.60 7.83 4.29
CA PHE A 137 -4.62 8.87 3.26
C PHE A 137 -5.24 10.17 3.80
N HIS A 138 -4.62 10.74 4.84
CA HIS A 138 -5.05 12.03 5.39
C HIS A 138 -5.06 13.11 4.32
N LYS A 139 -6.14 13.90 4.21
CA LYS A 139 -6.10 15.13 3.39
C LYS A 139 -4.93 16.00 3.83
N ILE A 140 -3.94 16.18 2.96
CA ILE A 140 -2.92 17.22 3.15
C ILE A 140 -3.71 18.53 3.11
N SER A 141 -3.90 19.14 4.29
CA SER A 141 -4.61 20.41 4.42
C SER A 141 -3.97 21.42 3.49
N GLU A 142 -4.75 21.89 2.51
CA GLU A 142 -4.47 23.15 1.83
C GLU A 142 -4.42 24.21 2.92
N LYS A 143 -3.20 24.67 3.21
CA LYS A 143 -2.95 25.80 4.08
C LYS A 143 -3.60 27.03 3.41
N GLY A 144 -4.84 27.34 3.78
CA GLY A 144 -5.46 28.63 3.48
C GLY A 144 -6.83 28.58 2.82
N LEU A 145 -7.84 28.01 3.47
CA LEU A 145 -9.21 28.51 3.33
C LEU A 145 -9.83 28.62 4.73
N ASP A 146 -9.91 29.86 5.18
CA ASP A 146 -10.52 30.33 6.43
C ASP A 146 -12.02 29.99 6.39
N LEU A 147 -12.40 28.78 6.84
CA LEU A 147 -13.79 28.41 7.00
C LEU A 147 -14.32 29.07 8.27
N ARG A 148 -14.81 30.29 8.13
CA ARG A 148 -15.70 30.91 9.10
C ARG A 148 -17.03 30.15 9.07
N VAL A 149 -17.35 29.51 10.19
CA VAL A 149 -18.71 29.09 10.54
C VAL A 149 -19.46 30.30 11.08
#